data_AF-A0A7J4TXC5-F1
#
_entry.id   AF-A0A7J4TXC5-F1
#
_cell.length_a   1.000
_cell.length_b   1.000
_cell.length_c   1.000
_cell.angle_alpha   90.00
_cell.angle_beta   90.00
_cell.angle_gamma   90.00
#
_symmetry.space_group_name_H-M   'P 1'
#
loop_
_entity.id
_entity.type
_entity.pdbx_description
1 polymer ?
#
loop_
_entity_poly.entity_id
_entity_poly.type
_entity_poly.pdbx_seq_one_letter_code
_entity_poly.pdbx_strand_id
1 'polypeptide(L)'
;MVEGWILDVHLDSTTDSMVVWIKHENGAVTRHLFQWSPTIHVYSSAGNLEELERMISSSEYRYLHGGLTAQREFHIISHRDTTPEEVLAVRVGKPGDMAKIANSILSIGKWKKYDIFSVDPKPAQRFLFDNGVRPMDKVILNEDKILAIEQHERGDWASPQLRVASLSVDYGDSIGHRSSRGEVRSVEIKIVGLDSTANDNSTYRVDMRNHVNPASFLQELEKGMQAVNPDVVITRKGDSIDFPAMMSIASSANVGLRLGRDGRNVVLRRRSITNWSYGRLLKSEAYHA
;
A
#
# COMPACT_ATOMS: atom_id res chain seq x y z
N MET A 1 16.35 -18.74 -1.48
CA MET A 1 16.33 -17.96 -0.23
C MET A 1 16.79 -16.55 -0.56
N VAL A 2 16.02 -15.54 -0.18
CA VAL A 2 16.31 -14.13 -0.50
C VAL A 2 16.49 -13.37 0.81
N GLU A 3 17.56 -12.60 0.93
CA GLU A 3 17.86 -11.80 2.13
C GLU A 3 17.90 -10.32 1.78
N GLY A 4 17.30 -9.48 2.61
CA GLY A 4 17.36 -8.03 2.45
C GLY A 4 16.35 -7.29 3.31
N TRP A 5 16.16 -6.00 3.04
CA TRP A 5 15.23 -5.15 3.80
C TRP A 5 13.90 -4.97 3.07
N ILE A 6 12.80 -4.96 3.83
CA ILE A 6 11.46 -4.67 3.30
C ILE A 6 11.37 -3.19 2.91
N LEU A 7 11.33 -2.90 1.62
CA LEU A 7 11.22 -1.54 1.10
C LEU A 7 9.76 -1.07 1.02
N ASP A 8 8.88 -1.89 0.45
CA ASP A 8 7.45 -1.61 0.31
C ASP A 8 6.65 -2.92 0.31
N VAL A 9 5.41 -2.83 0.79
CA VAL A 9 4.44 -3.92 0.76
C VAL A 9 3.08 -3.38 0.34
N HIS A 10 2.44 -4.02 -0.63
CA HIS A 10 1.08 -3.68 -1.03
C HIS A 10 0.32 -4.86 -1.60
N LEU A 11 -1.01 -4.79 -1.54
CA LEU A 11 -1.87 -5.76 -2.22
C LEU A 11 -1.93 -5.43 -3.71
N ASP A 12 -1.65 -6.43 -4.55
CA ASP A 12 -1.87 -6.36 -5.98
C ASP A 12 -3.35 -6.57 -6.32
N SER A 13 -4.04 -5.55 -6.81
CA SER A 13 -5.46 -5.69 -7.17
C SER A 13 -5.72 -6.63 -8.34
N THR A 14 -4.70 -6.95 -9.16
CA THR A 14 -4.87 -7.82 -10.33
C THR A 14 -4.71 -9.29 -9.96
N THR A 15 -3.70 -9.61 -9.15
CA THR A 15 -3.41 -11.00 -8.75
C THR A 15 -3.97 -11.36 -7.37
N ASP A 16 -4.47 -10.37 -6.63
CA ASP A 16 -4.94 -10.49 -5.25
C ASP A 16 -3.89 -11.08 -4.30
N SER A 17 -2.62 -10.83 -4.61
CA SER A 17 -1.46 -11.33 -3.86
C SER A 17 -0.73 -10.16 -3.22
N MET A 18 -0.05 -10.40 -2.10
CA MET A 18 0.79 -9.39 -1.49
C MET A 18 2.11 -9.28 -2.25
N VAL A 19 2.43 -8.07 -2.70
CA VAL A 19 3.72 -7.73 -3.31
C VAL A 19 4.64 -7.25 -2.20
N VAL A 20 5.84 -7.82 -2.14
CA VAL A 20 6.90 -7.42 -1.21
C VAL A 20 8.13 -7.02 -2.03
N TRP A 21 8.58 -5.79 -1.86
CA TRP A 21 9.82 -5.30 -2.46
C TRP A 21 10.96 -5.44 -1.46
N ILE A 22 12.01 -6.15 -1.85
CA ILE A 22 13.20 -6.38 -1.02
C ILE A 22 14.39 -5.63 -1.61
N LYS A 23 15.00 -4.78 -0.78
CA LYS A 23 16.31 -4.16 -1.03
C LYS A 23 17.41 -5.10 -0.57
N HIS A 24 18.33 -5.45 -1.46
CA HIS A 24 19.47 -6.31 -1.18
C HIS A 24 20.67 -5.49 -0.70
N GLU A 25 21.61 -6.16 -0.02
CA GLU A 25 22.90 -5.60 0.40
C GLU A 25 23.69 -5.02 -0.78
N ASN A 26 23.61 -5.65 -1.96
CA ASN A 26 24.27 -5.18 -3.18
C ASN A 26 23.59 -3.96 -3.84
N GLY A 27 22.56 -3.40 -3.23
CA GLY A 27 21.80 -2.25 -3.74
C GLY A 27 20.66 -2.59 -4.70
N ALA A 28 20.55 -3.84 -5.16
CA ALA A 28 19.46 -4.27 -6.05
C ALA A 28 18.12 -4.30 -5.30
N VAL A 29 17.02 -4.17 -6.05
CA VAL A 29 15.66 -4.28 -5.50
C VAL A 29 14.90 -5.32 -6.29
N THR A 30 14.27 -6.26 -5.59
CA THR A 30 13.54 -7.39 -6.21
C THR A 30 12.10 -7.46 -5.72
N ARG A 31 11.20 -7.94 -6.57
CA ARG A 31 9.77 -8.07 -6.32
C ARG A 31 9.41 -9.52 -6.02
N HIS A 32 8.67 -9.76 -4.93
CA HIS A 32 8.20 -11.08 -4.50
C HIS A 32 6.68 -11.08 -4.32
N LEU A 33 6.04 -12.20 -4.62
CA LEU A 33 4.59 -12.38 -4.52
C LEU A 33 4.27 -13.41 -3.43
N PHE A 34 3.34 -13.06 -2.54
CA PHE A 34 2.87 -13.93 -1.46
C PHE A 34 1.36 -14.14 -1.56
N GLN A 35 0.94 -15.41 -1.48
CA GLN A 35 -0.46 -15.76 -1.24
C GLN A 35 -0.75 -15.53 0.24
N TRP A 36 -1.66 -14.62 0.54
CA TRP A 36 -2.01 -14.26 1.90
C TRP A 36 -3.52 -14.45 2.09
N SER A 37 -3.91 -15.01 3.23
CA SER A 37 -5.32 -15.23 3.56
C SER A 37 -5.63 -14.62 4.93
N PRO A 38 -6.07 -13.35 4.98
CA PRO A 38 -6.39 -12.69 6.23
C PRO A 38 -7.58 -13.33 6.94
N THR A 39 -7.65 -13.15 8.26
CA THR A 39 -8.75 -13.65 9.10
C THR A 39 -9.63 -12.51 9.61
N ILE A 40 -10.94 -12.65 9.40
CA ILE A 40 -11.97 -11.83 10.03
C ILE A 40 -12.46 -12.58 11.28
N HIS A 41 -12.60 -11.89 12.41
CA HIS A 41 -13.10 -12.51 13.64
C HIS A 41 -14.52 -12.02 13.92
N VAL A 42 -15.43 -12.95 14.22
CA VAL A 42 -16.84 -12.66 14.44
C VAL A 42 -17.26 -13.14 15.83
N TYR A 43 -17.83 -12.24 16.63
CA TYR A 43 -18.38 -12.57 17.94
C TYR A 43 -19.90 -12.50 17.92
N SER A 44 -20.54 -13.45 18.61
CA SER A 44 -21.98 -13.52 18.85
C SER A 44 -22.30 -14.61 19.87
N SER A 45 -23.58 -14.88 20.12
CA SER A 45 -24.00 -16.08 20.83
C SER A 45 -23.63 -17.36 20.07
N ALA A 46 -23.41 -18.45 20.80
CA ALA A 46 -23.01 -19.74 20.23
C ALA A 46 -23.91 -20.21 19.07
N GLY A 47 -25.24 -20.13 19.24
CA GLY A 47 -26.20 -20.52 18.19
C GLY A 47 -26.14 -19.63 16.93
N ASN A 48 -25.88 -18.33 17.08
CA ASN A 48 -25.69 -17.44 15.93
C ASN A 48 -24.38 -17.73 15.20
N LEU A 49 -23.33 -18.10 15.93
CA LEU A 49 -22.05 -18.49 15.34
C LEU A 49 -22.17 -19.84 14.62
N GLU A 50 -22.91 -20.82 15.17
CA GLU A 50 -23.22 -22.10 14.49
C GLU A 50 -24.02 -21.89 13.19
N GLU A 51 -25.02 -21.00 13.22
CA GLU A 51 -25.77 -20.61 12.02
C GLU A 51 -24.85 -20.02 10.96
N LEU A 52 -23.95 -19.11 11.35
CA LEU A 52 -22.99 -18.46 10.48
C LEU A 52 -21.98 -19.45 9.89
N GLU A 53 -21.42 -20.32 10.72
CA GLU A 53 -20.44 -21.33 10.34
C GLU A 53 -21.00 -22.31 9.31
N ARG A 54 -22.23 -22.80 9.53
CA ARG A 54 -22.92 -23.70 8.59
C ARG A 54 -23.13 -23.05 7.23
N MET A 55 -23.50 -21.77 7.22
CA MET A 55 -23.73 -21.02 5.99
C MET A 55 -22.43 -20.68 5.26
N ILE A 56 -21.38 -20.24 5.97
CA ILE A 56 -20.05 -20.00 5.37
C ILE A 56 -19.47 -21.29 4.79
N SER A 57 -19.77 -22.43 5.41
CA SER A 57 -19.32 -23.75 4.96
C SER A 57 -20.05 -24.26 3.71
N SER A 58 -21.18 -23.64 3.33
CA SER A 58 -21.92 -24.02 2.11
C SER A 58 -21.08 -23.79 0.85
N SER A 59 -21.20 -24.72 -0.11
CA SER A 59 -20.45 -24.69 -1.37
C SER A 59 -20.63 -23.37 -2.14
N GLU A 60 -21.85 -22.85 -2.12
CA GLU A 60 -22.26 -21.63 -2.81
C GLU A 60 -21.53 -20.42 -2.23
N TYR A 61 -21.53 -20.30 -0.90
CA TYR A 61 -20.90 -19.16 -0.22
C TYR A 61 -19.37 -19.22 -0.31
N ARG A 62 -18.78 -20.42 -0.19
CA ARG A 62 -17.33 -20.63 -0.37
C ARG A 62 -16.89 -20.26 -1.78
N TYR A 63 -17.63 -20.69 -2.80
CA TYR A 63 -17.28 -20.40 -4.20
C TYR A 63 -17.37 -18.90 -4.51
N LEU A 64 -18.45 -18.24 -4.09
CA LEU A 64 -18.66 -16.80 -4.33
C LEU A 64 -17.56 -15.91 -3.72
N HIS A 65 -16.93 -16.36 -2.64
CA HIS A 65 -15.94 -15.59 -1.88
C HIS A 65 -14.52 -16.18 -1.93
N GLY A 66 -14.22 -17.04 -2.90
CA GLY A 66 -12.86 -17.49 -3.17
C GLY A 66 -12.29 -18.50 -2.16
N GLY A 67 -13.13 -19.33 -1.55
CA GLY A 67 -12.69 -20.45 -0.72
C GLY A 67 -12.58 -20.11 0.77
N LEU A 68 -13.60 -19.48 1.34
CA LEU A 68 -13.66 -19.21 2.77
C LEU A 68 -13.55 -20.49 3.60
N THR A 69 -12.89 -20.38 4.74
CA THR A 69 -12.87 -21.40 5.79
C THR A 69 -13.14 -20.75 7.14
N ALA A 70 -13.90 -21.42 7.99
CA ALA A 70 -14.20 -20.94 9.33
C ALA A 70 -13.71 -21.94 10.38
N GLN A 71 -13.27 -21.43 11.52
CA GLN A 71 -12.92 -22.23 12.69
C GLN A 71 -13.24 -21.45 13.96
N ARG A 72 -13.43 -22.17 15.07
CA ARG A 72 -13.63 -21.57 16.40
C ARG A 72 -12.28 -21.22 17.01
N GLU A 73 -12.18 -20.02 17.56
CA GLU A 73 -11.01 -19.53 18.28
C GLU A 73 -11.45 -18.80 19.55
N PHE A 74 -10.55 -18.62 20.50
CA PHE A 74 -10.79 -17.88 21.73
C PHE A 74 -9.93 -16.61 21.76
N HIS A 75 -10.57 -15.44 21.85
CA HIS A 75 -9.89 -14.14 21.82
C HIS A 75 -10.45 -13.18 22.86
N ILE A 76 -9.61 -12.26 23.34
CA ILE A 76 -10.06 -11.14 24.17
C ILE A 76 -10.69 -10.09 23.26
N ILE A 77 -12.00 -9.85 23.41
CA ILE A 77 -12.76 -8.93 22.55
C ILE A 77 -12.85 -7.50 23.08
N SER A 78 -12.38 -7.26 24.31
CA SER A 78 -12.50 -5.98 25.01
C SER A 78 -11.30 -5.72 25.90
N HIS A 79 -10.82 -4.47 25.89
CA HIS A 79 -9.60 -4.06 26.60
C HIS A 79 -9.70 -4.16 28.12
N ARG A 80 -10.91 -4.29 28.66
CA ARG A 80 -11.16 -4.41 30.10
C ARG A 80 -11.25 -5.85 30.57
N ASP A 81 -11.39 -6.77 29.63
CA ASP A 81 -11.63 -8.17 29.93
C ASP A 81 -10.32 -8.95 29.83
N THR A 82 -10.19 -9.96 30.68
CA THR A 82 -9.03 -10.85 30.71
C THR A 82 -9.38 -12.27 30.31
N THR A 83 -10.67 -12.57 30.20
CA THR A 83 -11.19 -13.88 29.78
C THR A 83 -11.43 -13.86 28.27
N PRO A 84 -10.82 -14.79 27.52
CA PRO A 84 -11.12 -14.97 26.12
C PRO A 84 -12.56 -15.44 25.90
N GLU A 85 -13.20 -14.90 24.88
CA GLU A 85 -14.52 -15.30 24.40
C GLU A 85 -14.39 -16.13 23.12
N GLU A 86 -15.35 -17.02 22.89
CA GLU A 86 -15.39 -17.79 21.64
C GLU A 86 -15.79 -16.88 20.47
N VAL A 87 -15.01 -16.93 19.40
CA VAL A 87 -15.27 -16.22 18.16
C VAL A 87 -15.16 -17.18 16.97
N LEU A 88 -15.85 -16.83 15.89
CA LEU A 88 -15.68 -17.51 14.61
C LEU A 88 -14.60 -16.77 13.80
N ALA A 89 -13.47 -17.44 13.58
CA ALA A 89 -12.37 -16.98 12.75
C ALA A 89 -12.61 -17.41 11.30
N VAL A 90 -12.89 -16.44 10.44
CA VAL A 90 -13.19 -16.64 9.01
C VAL A 90 -11.97 -16.24 8.18
N ARG A 91 -11.24 -17.22 7.65
CA ARG A 91 -10.14 -16.99 6.72
C ARG A 91 -10.69 -16.64 5.34
N VAL A 92 -10.20 -15.53 4.82
CA VAL A 92 -10.57 -14.97 3.54
C VAL A 92 -9.59 -15.45 2.47
N GLY A 93 -10.09 -16.13 1.44
CA GLY A 93 -9.24 -16.61 0.34
C GLY A 93 -8.74 -15.49 -0.56
N LYS A 94 -9.47 -14.37 -0.61
CA LYS A 94 -9.19 -13.21 -1.46
C LYS A 94 -9.02 -11.92 -0.64
N PRO A 95 -7.80 -11.46 -0.32
CA PRO A 95 -7.58 -10.30 0.54
C PRO A 95 -8.33 -9.03 0.11
N GLY A 96 -8.46 -8.78 -1.20
CA GLY A 96 -9.18 -7.63 -1.74
C GLY A 96 -10.68 -7.63 -1.40
N ASP A 97 -11.27 -8.79 -1.13
CA ASP A 97 -12.69 -8.94 -0.81
C ASP A 97 -12.99 -8.82 0.70
N MET A 98 -12.00 -8.57 1.55
CA MET A 98 -12.18 -8.55 3.02
C MET A 98 -13.35 -7.65 3.47
N ALA A 99 -13.40 -6.41 3.00
CA ALA A 99 -14.48 -5.48 3.35
C ALA A 99 -15.85 -5.93 2.81
N LYS A 100 -15.88 -6.56 1.64
CA LYS A 100 -17.10 -7.10 1.04
C LYS A 100 -17.62 -8.30 1.85
N ILE A 101 -16.73 -9.19 2.28
CA ILE A 101 -17.08 -10.36 3.10
C ILE A 101 -17.56 -9.92 4.49
N ALA A 102 -16.88 -8.96 5.13
CA ALA A 102 -17.31 -8.40 6.41
C ALA A 102 -18.73 -7.82 6.33
N ASN A 103 -19.01 -7.03 5.29
CA ASN A 103 -20.35 -6.51 5.04
C ASN A 103 -21.35 -7.63 4.75
N SER A 104 -20.98 -8.69 4.05
CA SER A 104 -21.89 -9.82 3.83
C SER A 104 -22.25 -10.53 5.15
N ILE A 105 -21.25 -10.81 6.01
CA ILE A 105 -21.45 -11.45 7.32
C ILE A 105 -22.36 -10.62 8.21
N LEU A 106 -22.05 -9.32 8.36
CA LEU A 106 -22.87 -8.41 9.12
C LEU A 106 -24.34 -8.48 8.59
N SER A 107 -24.56 -8.68 7.27
CA SER A 107 -25.85 -8.48 6.57
C SER A 107 -26.79 -9.61 6.88
N ILE A 108 -26.22 -10.81 6.89
CA ILE A 108 -26.84 -12.03 7.40
C ILE A 108 -27.33 -11.78 8.84
N GLY A 109 -26.51 -11.12 9.64
CA GLY A 109 -26.84 -10.73 11.01
C GLY A 109 -27.79 -9.54 11.13
N LYS A 110 -28.30 -8.99 10.03
CA LYS A 110 -29.12 -7.77 9.96
C LYS A 110 -28.46 -6.59 10.72
N TRP A 111 -27.13 -6.52 10.69
CA TRP A 111 -26.32 -5.51 11.41
C TRP A 111 -26.50 -5.50 12.94
N LYS A 112 -27.07 -6.56 13.53
CA LYS A 112 -27.39 -6.60 14.97
C LYS A 112 -26.89 -7.85 15.68
N LYS A 113 -26.75 -8.96 14.96
CA LYS A 113 -26.36 -10.25 15.55
C LYS A 113 -24.85 -10.39 15.75
N TYR A 114 -24.04 -9.72 14.95
CA TYR A 114 -22.61 -10.00 14.86
C TYR A 114 -21.79 -8.75 15.14
N ASP A 115 -20.79 -8.91 16.01
CA ASP A 115 -19.69 -7.97 16.15
C ASP A 115 -18.51 -8.51 15.33
N ILE A 116 -17.88 -7.65 14.52
CA ILE A 116 -16.77 -8.03 13.64
C ILE A 116 -15.50 -7.29 14.03
N PHE A 117 -14.38 -8.02 14.03
CA PHE A 117 -13.05 -7.52 14.32
C PHE A 117 -12.06 -7.87 13.20
N SER A 118 -10.87 -7.26 13.26
CA SER A 118 -9.76 -7.47 12.31
C SER A 118 -10.04 -7.05 10.86
N VAL A 119 -10.98 -6.11 10.64
CA VAL A 119 -11.34 -5.62 9.30
C VAL A 119 -10.78 -4.24 8.94
N ASP A 120 -10.38 -3.46 9.95
CA ASP A 120 -9.92 -2.08 9.76
C ASP A 120 -8.46 -1.93 9.27
N PRO A 121 -7.50 -2.80 9.65
CA PRO A 121 -6.12 -2.64 9.23
C PRO A 121 -5.96 -2.68 7.71
N LYS A 122 -5.14 -1.78 7.15
CA LYS A 122 -4.81 -1.85 5.72
C LYS A 122 -4.09 -3.18 5.40
N PRO A 123 -4.28 -3.75 4.19
CA PRO A 123 -3.65 -5.01 3.80
C PRO A 123 -2.15 -5.08 4.09
N ALA A 124 -1.38 -4.03 3.73
CA ALA A 124 0.06 -3.98 3.98
C ALA A 124 0.41 -4.04 5.48
N GLN A 125 -0.32 -3.29 6.32
CA GLN A 125 -0.09 -3.26 7.76
C GLN A 125 -0.43 -4.61 8.39
N ARG A 126 -1.56 -5.19 7.99
CA ARG A 126 -2.00 -6.49 8.51
C ARG A 126 -1.06 -7.61 8.09
N PHE A 127 -0.64 -7.62 6.83
CA PHE A 127 0.30 -8.61 6.32
C PHE A 127 1.63 -8.59 7.07
N LEU A 128 2.19 -7.39 7.31
CA LEU A 128 3.42 -7.24 8.09
C LEU A 128 3.22 -7.73 9.54
N PHE A 129 2.11 -7.36 10.16
CA PHE A 129 1.75 -7.80 11.52
C PHE A 129 1.60 -9.32 11.63
N ASP A 130 0.87 -9.96 10.71
CA ASP A 130 0.66 -11.41 10.69
C ASP A 130 1.99 -12.17 10.51
N ASN A 131 2.99 -11.56 9.86
CA ASN A 131 4.34 -12.12 9.68
C ASN A 131 5.33 -11.68 10.79
N GLY A 132 4.90 -10.88 11.77
CA GLY A 132 5.77 -10.41 12.85
C GLY A 132 6.92 -9.52 12.39
N VAL A 133 6.75 -8.80 11.28
CA VAL A 133 7.76 -7.92 10.67
C VAL A 133 7.25 -6.48 10.58
N ARG A 134 8.17 -5.54 10.39
CA ARG A 134 7.93 -4.10 10.28
C ARG A 134 8.47 -3.58 8.95
N PRO A 135 8.02 -2.40 8.50
CA PRO A 135 8.66 -1.72 7.38
C PRO A 135 10.16 -1.58 7.64
N MET A 136 10.98 -1.81 6.61
CA MET A 136 12.44 -1.71 6.65
C MET A 136 13.14 -2.75 7.55
N ASP A 137 12.45 -3.74 8.14
CA ASP A 137 13.14 -4.85 8.83
C ASP A 137 14.00 -5.63 7.82
N LYS A 138 15.16 -6.12 8.27
CA LYS A 138 15.98 -7.09 7.52
C LYS A 138 15.38 -8.49 7.69
N VAL A 139 15.10 -9.14 6.57
CA VAL A 139 14.35 -10.40 6.50
C VAL A 139 14.99 -11.41 5.58
N ILE A 140 14.71 -12.68 5.86
CA ILE A 140 14.91 -13.80 4.94
C ILE A 140 13.55 -14.23 4.41
N LEU A 141 13.39 -14.25 3.10
CA LEU A 141 12.26 -14.85 2.42
C LEU A 141 12.55 -16.33 2.18
N ASN A 142 11.67 -17.17 2.70
CA ASN A 142 11.70 -18.61 2.52
C ASN A 142 10.34 -19.10 2.04
N GLU A 143 10.25 -19.45 0.75
CA GLU A 143 9.01 -19.84 0.07
C GLU A 143 7.89 -18.83 0.36
N ASP A 144 6.94 -19.20 1.22
CA ASP A 144 5.76 -18.41 1.58
C ASP A 144 5.89 -17.66 2.92
N LYS A 145 7.08 -17.65 3.53
CA LYS A 145 7.32 -17.02 4.84
C LYS A 145 8.32 -15.88 4.76
N ILE A 146 8.06 -14.87 5.59
CA ILE A 146 8.97 -13.77 5.85
C ILE A 146 9.48 -13.94 7.28
N LEU A 147 10.80 -14.11 7.42
CA LEU A 147 11.44 -14.30 8.71
C LEU A 147 12.31 -13.08 9.02
N ALA A 148 12.04 -12.38 10.11
CA ALA A 148 12.93 -11.33 10.61
C ALA A 148 14.28 -11.95 11.02
N ILE A 149 15.39 -11.36 10.56
CA ILE A 149 16.75 -11.81 10.94
C ILE A 149 17.10 -11.30 12.34
N GLU A 150 16.68 -10.07 12.66
CA GLU A 150 17.02 -9.42 13.92
C GLU A 150 15.77 -8.79 14.54
N GLN A 151 15.32 -9.36 15.65
CA GLN A 151 14.36 -8.70 16.55
C GLN A 151 15.11 -7.72 17.43
N HIS A 152 15.55 -6.58 16.86
CA HIS A 152 16.27 -5.60 17.66
C HIS A 152 15.36 -4.97 18.72
N GLU A 153 15.63 -5.29 19.98
CA GLU A 153 15.20 -4.50 21.14
C GLU A 153 15.99 -3.19 21.14
N ARG A 154 15.39 -2.14 20.56
CA ARG A 154 15.77 -0.71 20.72
C ARG A 154 17.29 -0.43 20.80
N GLY A 155 17.99 -0.35 19.66
CA GLY A 155 19.35 0.21 19.67
C GLY A 155 20.00 0.29 18.30
N ASP A 156 20.27 -0.85 17.68
CA ASP A 156 21.12 -0.94 16.49
C ASP A 156 20.31 -1.29 15.25
N TRP A 157 19.51 -0.32 14.78
CA TRP A 157 18.78 -0.47 13.52
C TRP A 157 19.72 -0.26 12.33
N ALA A 158 20.19 -1.35 11.71
CA ALA A 158 20.89 -1.28 10.43
C ALA A 158 19.89 -0.97 9.29
N SER A 159 19.78 0.30 8.92
CA SER A 159 18.96 0.73 7.79
C SER A 159 19.59 0.32 6.46
N PRO A 160 18.79 -0.07 5.44
CA PRO A 160 19.34 -0.26 4.10
C PRO A 160 19.92 1.06 3.58
N GLN A 161 20.95 0.97 2.73
CA GLN A 161 21.42 2.11 1.96
C GLN A 161 20.39 2.45 0.87
N LEU A 162 19.68 3.57 1.06
CA LEU A 162 18.60 4.00 0.17
C LEU A 162 19.09 5.05 -0.84
N ARG A 163 18.75 4.85 -2.10
CA ARG A 163 18.88 5.89 -3.14
C ARG A 163 17.69 6.85 -3.05
N VAL A 164 17.93 8.07 -2.60
CA VAL A 164 16.90 9.10 -2.41
C VAL A 164 16.96 10.13 -3.52
N ALA A 165 15.82 10.40 -4.17
CA ALA A 165 15.68 11.47 -5.16
C ALA A 165 14.62 12.48 -4.73
N SER A 166 14.84 13.76 -5.01
CA SER A 166 13.81 14.79 -4.96
C SER A 166 13.16 14.92 -6.34
N LEU A 167 11.84 14.89 -6.38
CA LEU A 167 11.05 15.18 -7.57
C LEU A 167 10.39 16.55 -7.39
N SER A 168 10.74 17.47 -8.27
CA SER A 168 10.18 18.83 -8.32
C SER A 168 9.48 19.05 -9.64
N VAL A 169 8.25 19.53 -9.58
CA VAL A 169 7.46 19.89 -10.76
C VAL A 169 7.32 21.40 -10.79
N ASP A 170 7.72 22.02 -11.91
CA ASP A 170 7.48 23.42 -12.20
C ASP A 170 6.14 23.57 -12.94
N TYR A 171 5.27 24.39 -12.38
CA TYR A 171 3.96 24.69 -12.92
C TYR A 171 3.55 26.09 -12.49
N GLY A 172 2.82 26.78 -13.38
CA GLY A 172 2.26 28.08 -13.10
C GLY A 172 0.82 28.16 -13.58
N ASP A 173 -0.06 28.70 -12.74
CA ASP A 173 -1.30 29.28 -13.23
C ASP A 173 -1.04 30.65 -13.88
N SER A 174 -2.09 31.31 -14.38
CA SER A 174 -2.00 32.63 -15.01
C SER A 174 -1.41 33.73 -14.10
N ILE A 175 -1.30 33.47 -12.78
CA ILE A 175 -0.83 34.39 -11.75
C ILE A 175 0.52 33.89 -11.16
N GLY A 176 1.03 32.74 -11.60
CA GLY A 176 2.31 32.16 -11.16
C GLY A 176 2.25 31.35 -9.87
N HIS A 177 1.06 31.02 -9.35
CA HIS A 177 0.94 30.16 -8.17
C HIS A 177 1.00 28.68 -8.53
N ARG A 178 1.56 27.89 -7.59
CA ARG A 178 1.53 26.44 -7.63
C ARG A 178 0.09 25.94 -7.44
N SER A 179 -0.55 25.49 -8.52
CA SER A 179 -1.89 24.88 -8.56
C SER A 179 -1.89 23.54 -9.29
N SER A 180 -2.74 22.59 -8.88
CA SER A 180 -2.92 21.29 -9.54
C SER A 180 -3.53 21.38 -10.94
N ARG A 181 -4.06 22.57 -11.28
CA ARG A 181 -4.57 22.92 -12.60
C ARG A 181 -3.61 23.79 -13.42
N GLY A 182 -2.44 24.08 -12.86
CA GLY A 182 -1.41 24.86 -13.54
C GLY A 182 -0.82 24.09 -14.73
N GLU A 183 -0.30 24.82 -15.70
CA GLU A 183 0.41 24.22 -16.83
C GLU A 183 1.79 23.75 -16.34
N VAL A 184 2.08 22.45 -16.47
CA VAL A 184 3.40 21.90 -16.13
C VAL A 184 4.39 22.32 -17.21
N ARG A 185 5.44 23.02 -16.77
CA ARG A 185 6.50 23.53 -17.63
C ARG A 185 7.68 22.57 -17.68
N SER A 186 8.02 21.98 -16.54
CA SER A 186 9.11 21.01 -16.45
C SER A 186 9.02 20.15 -15.20
N VAL A 187 9.76 19.04 -15.23
CA VAL A 187 9.94 18.15 -14.09
C VAL A 187 11.42 17.91 -13.91
N GLU A 188 11.88 17.96 -12.67
CA GLU A 188 13.26 17.72 -12.27
C GLU A 188 13.32 16.56 -11.26
N ILE A 189 14.18 15.59 -11.53
CA ILE A 189 14.53 14.48 -10.66
C ILE A 189 15.99 14.66 -10.28
N LYS A 190 16.27 14.88 -9.00
CA LYS A 190 17.62 15.11 -8.50
C LYS A 190 17.95 14.12 -7.39
N ILE A 191 19.11 13.47 -7.46
CA ILE A 191 19.60 12.64 -6.35
C ILE A 191 20.02 13.56 -5.20
N VAL A 192 19.53 13.28 -3.99
CA VAL A 192 19.72 14.12 -2.79
C VAL A 192 20.24 13.31 -1.59
N GLY A 193 20.89 12.16 -1.86
CA GLY A 193 21.14 11.09 -0.88
C GLY A 193 21.64 11.51 0.50
N LEU A 194 21.30 10.73 1.53
CA LEU A 194 21.78 10.93 2.90
C LEU A 194 23.25 10.51 3.12
N ASP A 195 23.80 9.59 2.32
CA ASP A 195 25.18 9.06 2.46
C ASP A 195 26.00 9.19 1.17
N SER A 196 25.89 10.36 0.54
CA SER A 196 26.57 10.68 -0.71
C SER A 196 28.03 11.08 -0.43
N THR A 197 28.91 10.12 -0.10
CA THR A 197 30.36 10.31 -0.34
C THR A 197 30.65 10.44 -1.84
N ALA A 198 29.74 9.95 -2.68
CA ALA A 198 29.66 10.30 -4.09
C ALA A 198 28.76 11.52 -4.25
N ASN A 199 29.36 12.67 -4.54
CA ASN A 199 28.72 13.94 -4.89
C ASN A 199 28.04 13.82 -6.28
N ASP A 200 27.16 12.83 -6.46
CA ASP A 200 26.40 12.62 -7.68
C ASP A 200 25.28 13.65 -7.73
N ASN A 201 25.63 14.84 -8.22
CA ASN A 201 24.70 15.95 -8.44
C ASN A 201 23.90 15.74 -9.75
N SER A 202 23.77 14.49 -10.22
CA SER A 202 23.00 14.17 -11.41
C SER A 202 21.57 14.66 -11.23
N THR A 203 21.22 15.55 -12.15
CA THR A 203 19.93 16.21 -12.21
C THR A 203 19.35 15.84 -13.56
N TYR A 204 18.24 15.13 -13.54
CA TYR A 204 17.50 14.79 -14.75
C TYR A 204 16.32 15.77 -14.87
N ARG A 205 16.34 16.59 -15.91
CA ARG A 205 15.32 17.61 -16.14
C ARG A 205 14.66 17.38 -17.49
N VAL A 206 13.33 17.40 -17.50
CA VAL A 206 12.50 17.33 -18.69
C VAL A 206 11.68 18.62 -18.80
N ASP A 207 11.85 19.36 -19.89
CA ASP A 207 11.10 20.59 -20.15
C ASP A 207 10.03 20.34 -21.23
N MET A 208 8.75 20.63 -20.92
CA MET A 208 7.60 20.39 -21.81
C MET A 208 7.79 21.04 -23.20
N ARG A 209 8.46 22.20 -23.26
CA ARG A 209 8.71 22.93 -24.52
C ARG A 209 9.63 22.20 -25.50
N ASN A 210 10.42 21.24 -25.02
CA ASN A 210 11.33 20.44 -25.84
C ASN A 210 10.64 19.21 -26.46
N HIS A 211 9.35 19.03 -26.21
CA HIS A 211 8.57 17.87 -26.63
C HIS A 211 7.42 18.27 -27.55
N VAL A 212 7.19 17.46 -28.58
CA VAL A 212 6.16 17.72 -29.61
C VAL A 212 4.74 17.60 -29.03
N ASN A 213 4.57 16.74 -28.03
CA ASN A 213 3.29 16.53 -27.36
C ASN A 213 3.50 16.05 -25.91
N PRO A 214 2.45 16.12 -25.08
CA PRO A 214 2.53 15.69 -23.68
C PRO A 214 2.90 14.21 -23.49
N ALA A 215 2.53 13.33 -24.43
CA ALA A 215 2.89 11.91 -24.34
C ALA A 215 4.41 11.70 -24.44
N SER A 216 5.08 12.39 -25.36
CA SER A 216 6.55 12.33 -25.49
C SER A 216 7.28 12.92 -24.28
N PHE A 217 6.71 13.94 -23.65
CA PHE A 217 7.20 14.50 -22.39
C PHE A 217 7.11 13.47 -21.25
N LEU A 218 5.95 12.81 -21.09
CA LEU A 218 5.75 11.81 -20.05
C LEU A 218 6.64 10.58 -20.25
N GLN A 219 6.82 10.12 -21.50
CA GLN A 219 7.74 9.02 -21.81
C GLN A 219 9.19 9.34 -21.44
N GLU A 220 9.65 10.57 -21.68
CA GLU A 220 11.00 10.99 -21.28
C GLU A 220 11.14 11.08 -19.76
N LEU A 221 10.10 11.58 -19.07
CA LEU A 221 10.05 11.55 -17.61
C LEU A 221 10.13 10.12 -17.04
N GLU A 222 9.40 9.17 -17.63
CA GLU A 222 9.45 7.76 -17.22
C GLU A 222 10.85 7.16 -17.39
N LYS A 223 11.51 7.43 -18.52
CA LYS A 223 12.91 7.02 -18.74
C LYS A 223 13.85 7.64 -17.71
N GLY A 224 13.67 8.91 -17.39
CA GLY A 224 14.41 9.60 -16.34
C GLY A 224 14.28 8.91 -14.98
N MET A 225 13.05 8.59 -14.59
CA MET A 225 12.78 7.89 -13.34
C MET A 225 13.39 6.48 -13.33
N GLN A 226 13.33 5.76 -14.46
CA GLN A 226 13.96 4.44 -14.62
C GLN A 226 15.49 4.51 -14.58
N ALA A 227 16.10 5.55 -15.15
CA ALA A 227 17.55 5.75 -15.15
C ALA A 227 18.07 6.10 -13.74
N VAL A 228 17.37 7.00 -13.04
CA VAL A 228 17.70 7.36 -11.65
C VAL A 228 17.44 6.17 -10.71
N ASN A 229 16.35 5.43 -10.94
CA ASN A 229 15.91 4.27 -10.17
C ASN A 229 15.95 4.48 -8.64
N PRO A 230 15.26 5.51 -8.11
CA PRO A 230 15.31 5.82 -6.69
C PRO A 230 14.56 4.76 -5.85
N ASP A 231 15.01 4.56 -4.62
CA ASP A 231 14.29 3.78 -3.60
C ASP A 231 13.26 4.66 -2.89
N VAL A 232 13.54 5.95 -2.72
CA VAL A 232 12.65 6.94 -2.11
C VAL A 232 12.57 8.18 -2.98
N VAL A 233 11.35 8.66 -3.22
CA VAL A 233 11.09 9.93 -3.92
C VAL A 233 10.49 10.94 -2.95
N ILE A 234 11.19 12.05 -2.73
CA ILE A 234 10.75 13.17 -1.90
C ILE A 234 10.10 14.20 -2.81
N THR A 235 8.89 14.64 -2.45
CA THR A 235 8.13 15.67 -3.19
C THR A 235 7.72 16.81 -2.26
N ARG A 236 7.42 17.98 -2.83
CA ARG A 236 6.84 19.10 -2.07
C ARG A 236 5.40 19.34 -2.48
N LYS A 237 4.47 18.82 -1.66
CA LYS A 237 3.03 18.74 -1.96
C LYS A 237 2.73 17.81 -3.15
N GLY A 238 3.49 16.72 -3.29
CA GLY A 238 3.32 15.79 -4.40
C GLY A 238 1.92 15.22 -4.49
N ASP A 239 1.39 14.72 -3.37
CA ASP A 239 0.05 14.12 -3.32
C ASP A 239 -1.09 15.11 -3.60
N SER A 240 -0.95 16.37 -3.18
CA SER A 240 -2.04 17.35 -3.34
C SER A 240 -1.94 18.17 -4.62
N ILE A 241 -0.76 18.25 -5.23
CA ILE A 241 -0.52 19.14 -6.36
C ILE A 241 0.26 18.47 -7.49
N ASP A 242 1.47 17.99 -7.24
CA ASP A 242 2.38 17.61 -8.32
C ASP A 242 1.89 16.36 -9.09
N PHE A 243 1.49 15.29 -8.39
CA PHE A 243 0.91 14.10 -9.02
C PHE A 243 -0.44 14.39 -9.68
N PRO A 244 -1.40 15.10 -9.05
CA PRO A 244 -2.61 15.55 -9.72
C PRO A 244 -2.37 16.31 -11.03
N ALA A 245 -1.40 17.22 -11.06
CA ALA A 245 -1.06 17.98 -12.26
C ALA A 245 -0.51 17.06 -13.37
N MET A 246 0.44 16.17 -13.04
CA MET A 246 0.99 15.22 -14.01
C MET A 246 -0.05 14.20 -14.51
N MET A 247 -0.95 13.73 -13.63
CA MET A 247 -2.05 12.84 -14.03
C MET A 247 -3.06 13.54 -14.96
N SER A 248 -3.29 14.85 -14.77
CA SER A 248 -4.14 15.64 -15.68
C SER A 248 -3.56 15.66 -17.10
N ILE A 249 -2.24 15.79 -17.21
CA ILE A 249 -1.50 15.75 -18.48
C ILE A 249 -1.57 14.36 -19.11
N ALA A 250 -1.36 13.32 -18.32
CA ALA A 250 -1.48 11.94 -18.79
C ALA A 250 -2.89 11.65 -19.32
N SER A 251 -3.91 12.10 -18.58
CA SER A 251 -5.32 11.94 -18.96
C SER A 251 -5.67 12.69 -20.24
N SER A 252 -5.22 13.94 -20.41
CA SER A 252 -5.50 14.74 -21.62
C SER A 252 -4.81 14.17 -22.87
N ALA A 253 -3.68 13.49 -22.69
CA ALA A 253 -2.96 12.80 -23.76
C ALA A 253 -3.38 11.33 -23.95
N ASN A 254 -4.33 10.83 -23.17
CA ASN A 254 -4.78 9.44 -23.17
C ASN A 254 -3.62 8.42 -23.00
N VAL A 255 -2.66 8.76 -22.14
CA VAL A 255 -1.53 7.90 -21.75
C VAL A 255 -1.51 7.68 -20.24
N GLY A 256 -0.75 6.67 -19.79
CA GLY A 256 -0.47 6.47 -18.38
C GLY A 256 0.68 7.33 -17.89
N LEU A 257 0.76 7.54 -16.56
CA LEU A 257 1.93 8.08 -15.88
C LEU A 257 2.57 6.94 -15.09
N ARG A 258 3.74 6.42 -15.47
CA ARG A 258 4.34 5.22 -14.87
C ARG A 258 5.66 5.52 -14.18
N LEU A 259 5.57 6.00 -12.94
CA LEU A 259 6.75 6.36 -12.15
C LEU A 259 7.21 5.24 -11.20
N GLY A 260 6.37 4.22 -11.00
CA GLY A 260 6.69 3.06 -10.16
C GLY A 260 7.59 2.04 -10.86
N ARG A 261 8.29 1.21 -10.06
CA ARG A 261 9.19 0.16 -10.57
C ARG A 261 8.48 -0.97 -11.30
N ASP A 262 7.20 -1.17 -11.04
CA ASP A 262 6.35 -2.17 -11.71
C ASP A 262 5.77 -1.66 -13.03
N GLY A 263 6.11 -0.43 -13.46
CA GLY A 263 5.61 0.17 -14.69
C GLY A 263 4.10 0.37 -14.69
N ARG A 264 3.46 0.34 -13.51
CA ARG A 264 2.03 0.60 -13.38
C ARG A 264 1.75 2.08 -13.47
N ASN A 265 0.56 2.39 -13.95
CA ASN A 265 0.07 3.75 -13.95
C ASN A 265 -0.12 4.21 -12.49
N VAL A 266 0.35 5.40 -12.19
CA VAL A 266 0.03 6.12 -10.96
C VAL A 266 -1.49 6.31 -10.95
N VAL A 267 -2.12 5.80 -9.91
CA VAL A 267 -3.56 5.88 -9.71
C VAL A 267 -3.86 6.57 -8.39
N LEU A 268 -4.95 7.32 -8.38
CA LEU A 268 -5.52 7.84 -7.13
C LEU A 268 -6.10 6.66 -6.33
N ARG A 269 -5.36 6.17 -5.33
CA ARG A 269 -5.82 5.08 -4.47
C ARG A 269 -6.86 5.53 -3.45
N ARG A 270 -6.78 6.77 -2.98
CA ARG A 270 -7.77 7.32 -2.04
C ARG A 270 -7.95 8.81 -2.29
N ARG A 271 -9.20 9.26 -2.41
CA ARG A 271 -9.53 10.69 -2.38
C ARG A 271 -9.24 11.27 -0.99
N SER A 272 -9.08 12.58 -0.89
CA SER A 272 -9.04 13.22 0.41
C SER A 272 -10.35 12.94 1.15
N ILE A 273 -10.25 12.57 2.43
CA ILE A 273 -11.40 12.28 3.28
C ILE A 273 -11.30 13.15 4.51
N THR A 274 -12.40 13.82 4.82
CA THR A 274 -12.58 14.53 6.07
C THR A 274 -13.52 13.72 6.93
N ASN A 275 -13.03 13.15 8.02
CA ASN A 275 -13.82 12.36 8.96
C ASN A 275 -13.84 13.04 10.33
N TRP A 276 -14.99 12.96 11.01
CA TRP A 276 -15.09 13.37 12.41
C TRP A 276 -14.76 12.17 13.30
N SER A 277 -13.74 12.28 14.16
CA SER A 277 -13.38 11.22 15.10
C SER A 277 -12.83 11.82 16.39
N TYR A 278 -13.24 11.27 17.54
CA TYR A 278 -12.87 11.75 18.88
C TYR A 278 -13.02 13.26 19.08
N GLY A 279 -14.12 13.84 18.58
CA GLY A 279 -14.40 15.27 18.67
C GLY A 279 -13.49 16.16 17.80
N ARG A 280 -12.71 15.59 16.88
CA ARG A 280 -11.84 16.31 15.96
C ARG A 280 -12.18 16.01 14.50
N LEU A 281 -12.02 17.03 13.67
CA LEU A 281 -12.04 16.89 12.22
C LEU A 281 -10.67 16.35 11.77
N LEU A 282 -10.62 15.08 11.38
CA LEU A 282 -9.44 14.46 10.78
C LEU A 282 -9.51 14.58 9.26
N LYS A 283 -8.59 15.34 8.67
CA LYS A 283 -8.41 15.40 7.21
C LYS A 283 -7.30 14.44 6.81
N SER A 284 -7.63 13.40 6.07
CA SER A 284 -6.68 12.61 5.29
C SER A 284 -6.55 13.21 3.90
N GLU A 285 -5.34 13.53 3.46
CA GLU A 285 -5.10 13.94 2.08
C GLU A 285 -5.30 12.78 1.10
N ALA A 286 -5.44 13.12 -0.18
CA ALA A 286 -5.50 12.14 -1.24
C ALA A 286 -4.18 11.34 -1.30
N TYR A 287 -4.26 10.05 -1.61
CA TYR A 287 -3.11 9.16 -1.71
C TYR A 287 -3.02 8.60 -3.13
N HIS A 288 -1.85 8.77 -3.74
CA HIS A 288 -1.52 8.31 -5.09
C HIS A 288 -0.46 7.21 -4.98
N ALA A 289 -0.56 6.16 -5.79
CA ALA A 289 0.40 5.07 -5.82
C ALA A 289 0.40 4.37 -7.17
#